data_AF-A0A174NSX0-F1
#
_entry.id   AF-A0A174NSX0-F1
#
_cell.length_a   1.000
_cell.length_b   1.000
_cell.length_c   1.000
_cell.angle_alpha   90.00
_cell.angle_beta   90.00
_cell.angle_gamma   90.00
#
_symmetry.space_group_name_H-M   'P 1'
#
loop_
_entity.id
_entity.type
_entity.pdbx_description
1 polymer ?
#
loop_
_entity_poly.entity_id
_entity_poly.type
_entity_poly.pdbx_seq_one_letter_code
_entity_poly.pdbx_strand_id
1 'polypeptide(L)'
;MKQETRYIALSDEPGMGGELIILETNAPIERLKDLERESCEIYTKGDYEDIPIWQDVLEYEGYECFIIESHPHVTPYDTSKDWQQEKYPKIKEFYYIDTIEK
;
A
#
# COMPACT_ATOMS: atom_id res chain seq x y z
N MET A 1 10.17 22.13 -6.43
CA MET A 1 10.14 21.11 -7.50
C MET A 1 8.87 20.33 -7.31
N LYS A 2 8.01 20.18 -8.32
CA LYS A 2 6.91 19.21 -8.22
C LYS A 2 7.55 17.83 -8.14
N GLN A 3 7.24 17.06 -7.10
CA GLN A 3 7.65 15.66 -7.03
C GLN A 3 7.00 14.93 -8.21
N GLU A 4 7.76 14.05 -8.88
CA GLU A 4 7.20 13.24 -9.95
C GLU A 4 6.16 12.28 -9.37
N THR A 5 4.98 12.26 -9.97
CA THR A 5 3.91 11.34 -9.61
C THR A 5 4.31 9.91 -9.93
N ARG A 6 4.04 9.00 -9.01
CA ARG A 6 4.34 7.56 -9.10
C ARG A 6 3.06 6.74 -8.91
N TYR A 7 3.07 5.55 -9.48
CA TYR A 7 2.06 4.53 -9.24
C TYR A 7 2.63 3.47 -8.30
N ILE A 8 1.95 3.22 -7.20
CA ILE A 8 2.32 2.22 -6.21
C ILE A 8 1.17 1.22 -6.05
N ALA A 9 1.51 0.01 -5.63
CA ALA A 9 0.53 -0.97 -5.19
C ALA A 9 0.71 -1.21 -3.69
N LEU A 10 -0.38 -1.13 -2.94
CA LEU A 10 -0.45 -1.35 -1.51
C LEU A 10 -1.37 -2.54 -1.24
N SER A 11 -0.85 -3.57 -0.58
CA SER A 11 -1.65 -4.67 -0.05
C SER A 11 -1.94 -4.37 1.42
N ASP A 12 -3.20 -4.16 1.78
CA ASP A 12 -3.58 -3.72 3.14
C ASP A 12 -3.65 -4.85 4.18
N GLU A 13 -3.70 -6.11 3.73
CA GLU A 13 -3.61 -7.32 4.56
C GLU A 13 -3.12 -8.52 3.73
N PRO A 14 -2.30 -9.44 4.27
CA PRO A 14 -1.82 -10.63 3.55
C PRO A 14 -2.89 -11.72 3.32
N GLY A 15 -4.07 -11.59 3.94
CA GLY A 15 -5.08 -12.63 4.05
C GLY A 15 -6.30 -12.47 3.13
N MET A 16 -7.17 -13.49 3.16
CA MET A 16 -8.51 -13.40 2.57
C MET A 16 -9.33 -12.39 3.38
N GLY A 17 -9.64 -11.25 2.76
CA GLY A 17 -10.24 -10.10 3.45
C GLY A 17 -9.53 -8.78 3.14
N GLY A 18 -8.25 -8.85 2.75
CA GLY A 18 -7.48 -7.71 2.27
C GLY A 18 -7.81 -7.28 0.85
N GLU A 19 -7.19 -6.19 0.44
CA GLU A 19 -7.32 -5.53 -0.85
C GLU A 19 -5.96 -5.05 -1.35
N LEU A 20 -5.73 -5.26 -2.65
CA LEU A 20 -4.67 -4.58 -3.38
C LEU A 20 -5.18 -3.24 -3.89
N ILE A 21 -4.61 -2.16 -3.40
CA ILE A 21 -4.97 -0.79 -3.73
C ILE A 21 -3.88 -0.18 -4.62
N ILE A 22 -4.29 0.34 -5.77
CA ILE A 22 -3.39 1.07 -6.68
C ILE A 22 -3.53 2.57 -6.42
N LEU A 23 -2.44 3.18 -5.96
CA LEU A 23 -2.38 4.60 -5.63
C LEU A 23 -1.52 5.34 -6.65
N GLU A 24 -2.02 6.49 -7.11
CA GLU A 24 -1.24 7.51 -7.79
C GLU A 24 -0.87 8.59 -6.78
N THR A 25 0.43 8.79 -6.52
CA THR A 25 0.86 9.76 -5.51
C THR A 25 2.14 10.49 -5.91
N ASN A 26 2.35 11.70 -5.39
CA ASN A 26 3.63 12.40 -5.51
C ASN A 26 4.53 12.22 -4.26
N ALA A 27 4.08 11.46 -3.25
CA ALA A 27 4.83 11.22 -2.04
C ALA A 27 6.22 10.58 -2.31
N PRO A 28 7.25 10.94 -1.55
CA PRO A 28 8.59 10.37 -1.71
C PRO A 28 8.64 8.92 -1.18
N ILE A 29 9.49 8.09 -1.81
CA ILE A 29 9.69 6.67 -1.44
C ILE A 29 10.02 6.51 0.05
N GLU A 30 10.84 7.40 0.61
CA GLU A 30 11.21 7.36 2.02
C GLU A 30 9.98 7.44 2.92
N ARG A 31 9.04 8.34 2.62
CA ARG A 31 7.80 8.47 3.39
C ARG A 31 6.89 7.26 3.24
N LEU A 32 6.76 6.72 2.03
CA LEU A 32 5.95 5.52 1.78
C LEU A 32 6.49 4.29 2.53
N LYS A 33 7.81 4.15 2.61
CA LYS A 33 8.45 3.10 3.43
C LYS A 33 8.25 3.29 4.92
N ASP A 34 8.28 4.54 5.41
CA ASP A 34 7.95 4.82 6.79
C ASP A 34 6.50 4.48 7.09
N LEU A 35 5.59 4.80 6.17
CA LEU A 35 4.16 4.50 6.31
C LEU A 35 3.90 2.99 6.28
N GLU A 36 4.58 2.23 5.42
CA GLU A 36 4.59 0.76 5.44
C GLU A 36 5.05 0.22 6.80
N ARG A 37 6.17 0.72 7.30
CA ARG A 37 6.69 0.28 8.61
C ARG A 37 5.71 0.59 9.74
N GLU A 38 5.13 1.80 9.79
CA GLU A 38 4.11 2.19 10.76
C GLU A 38 2.89 1.25 10.70
N SER A 39 2.37 1.01 9.50
CA SER A 39 1.26 0.08 9.27
C SER A 39 1.58 -1.35 9.74
N CYS A 40 2.75 -1.89 9.38
CA CYS A 40 3.17 -3.24 9.78
C CYS A 40 3.39 -3.36 11.31
N GLU A 41 3.95 -2.32 11.94
CA GLU A 41 4.13 -2.28 13.40
C GLU A 41 2.79 -2.30 14.15
N ILE A 42 1.77 -1.61 13.62
CA ILE A 42 0.41 -1.61 14.17
C ILE A 42 -0.28 -2.95 13.92
N TYR A 43 -0.20 -3.47 12.69
CA TYR A 43 -0.75 -4.79 12.32
C TYR A 43 -0.20 -5.89 13.22
N THR A 44 1.12 -5.89 13.47
CA THR A 44 1.80 -6.87 14.33
C THR A 44 1.31 -6.84 15.80
N LYS A 45 0.84 -5.70 16.29
CA LYS A 45 0.26 -5.57 17.64
C LYS A 45 -1.18 -6.07 17.73
N GLY A 46 -1.85 -6.23 16.58
CA GLY A 46 -3.27 -6.60 16.48
C GLY A 46 -4.22 -5.40 16.61
N ASP A 47 -3.70 -4.17 16.52
CA ASP A 47 -4.46 -2.92 16.65
C ASP A 47 -5.00 -2.48 15.28
N TYR A 48 -5.75 -3.35 14.59
CA TYR A 48 -6.12 -3.15 13.18
C TYR A 48 -6.91 -1.86 12.89
N GLU A 49 -7.67 -1.36 13.87
CA GLU A 49 -8.43 -0.10 13.75
C GLU A 49 -7.52 1.14 13.66
N ASP A 50 -6.27 1.03 14.12
CA ASP A 50 -5.30 2.13 14.14
C ASP A 50 -4.42 2.16 12.88
N ILE A 51 -4.56 1.18 11.97
CA ILE A 51 -3.78 1.16 10.73
C ILE A 51 -4.15 2.39 9.89
N PRO A 52 -3.17 3.24 9.53
CA PRO A 52 -3.47 4.48 8.82
C PRO A 52 -4.02 4.19 7.43
N ILE A 53 -5.04 4.95 7.04
CA ILE A 53 -5.48 5.03 5.65
C ILE A 53 -4.44 5.87 4.91
N TRP A 54 -3.68 5.25 4.01
CA TRP A 54 -2.54 5.91 3.38
C TRP A 54 -2.92 7.17 2.61
N GLN A 55 -4.05 7.15 1.90
CA GLN A 55 -4.56 8.32 1.20
C GLN A 55 -4.76 9.51 2.14
N ASP A 56 -5.47 9.29 3.25
CA ASP A 56 -5.79 10.34 4.22
C ASP A 56 -4.53 10.95 4.85
N VAL A 57 -3.56 10.10 5.21
CA VAL A 57 -2.28 10.56 5.78
C VAL A 57 -1.50 11.39 4.78
N LEU A 58 -1.36 10.90 3.54
CA LEU A 58 -0.59 11.58 2.51
C LEU A 58 -1.23 12.93 2.11
N GLU A 59 -2.56 12.97 1.96
CA GLU A 59 -3.30 14.21 1.68
C GLU A 59 -3.16 15.22 2.84
N TYR A 60 -3.25 14.75 4.08
CA TYR A 60 -3.05 15.60 5.27
C TYR A 60 -1.64 16.19 5.34
N GLU A 61 -0.62 15.42 4.95
CA GLU A 61 0.77 15.87 4.85
C GLU A 61 1.05 16.80 3.64
N GLY A 62 0.05 17.00 2.77
CA GLY A 62 0.12 17.89 1.60
C GLY A 62 0.62 17.22 0.32
N TYR A 63 0.67 15.89 0.28
CA TYR A 63 0.93 15.13 -0.93
C TYR A 63 -0.36 14.94 -1.74
N GLU A 64 -0.20 14.82 -3.05
CA GLU A 64 -1.29 14.37 -3.92
C GLU A 64 -1.32 12.83 -3.82
N CYS A 65 -2.48 12.25 -3.50
CA CYS A 65 -2.69 10.81 -3.46
C CYS A 65 -4.10 10.48 -3.94
N PHE A 66 -4.23 9.55 -4.89
CA PHE A 66 -5.51 9.14 -5.44
C PHE A 66 -5.57 7.63 -5.56
N ILE A 67 -6.68 7.03 -5.13
CA ILE A 67 -6.99 5.63 -5.43
C ILE A 67 -7.45 5.54 -6.88
N ILE A 68 -6.70 4.80 -7.69
CA ILE A 68 -6.98 4.60 -9.11
C ILE A 68 -7.82 3.35 -9.32
N GLU A 69 -7.48 2.29 -8.60
CA GLU A 69 -8.11 0.98 -8.73
C GLU A 69 -7.90 0.19 -7.43
N SER A 70 -8.80 -0.75 -7.15
CA SER A 70 -8.66 -1.67 -6.01
C SER A 70 -9.14 -3.06 -6.39
N HIS A 71 -8.51 -4.09 -5.82
CA HIS A 71 -8.79 -5.49 -6.10
C HIS A 71 -8.83 -6.30 -4.81
N PRO A 72 -10.00 -6.87 -4.43
CA PRO A 72 -10.08 -7.67 -3.21
C PRO A 72 -9.27 -8.96 -3.37
N HIS A 73 -8.63 -9.40 -2.28
CA HIS A 73 -8.00 -10.71 -2.20
C HIS A 73 -9.08 -11.79 -2.08
N VAL A 74 -9.52 -12.36 -3.21
CA VAL A 74 -10.51 -13.46 -3.19
C VAL A 74 -9.89 -14.74 -2.61
N THR A 75 -8.58 -14.90 -2.75
CA THR A 75 -7.78 -15.94 -2.07
C THR A 75 -6.45 -15.35 -1.59
N PRO A 76 -5.71 -16.00 -0.67
CA PRO A 76 -4.40 -15.53 -0.22
C PRO A 76 -3.32 -15.42 -1.31
N TYR A 77 -3.57 -16.00 -2.49
CA TYR A 77 -2.68 -15.93 -3.65
C TYR A 77 -3.25 -15.07 -4.77
N ASP A 78 -4.50 -14.62 -4.61
CA ASP A 78 -5.11 -13.70 -5.56
C ASP A 78 -4.44 -12.34 -5.38
N THR A 79 -4.13 -11.67 -6.49
CA THR A 79 -3.20 -10.53 -6.51
C THR A 79 -1.76 -10.84 -6.06
N SER A 80 -1.26 -12.06 -6.24
CA SER A 80 0.16 -12.39 -6.02
C SER A 80 1.12 -11.43 -6.76
N LYS A 81 2.38 -11.36 -6.31
CA LYS A 81 3.41 -10.53 -6.96
C LYS A 81 3.54 -10.77 -8.47
N ASP A 82 3.44 -12.02 -8.91
CA ASP A 82 3.51 -12.36 -10.34
C ASP A 82 2.29 -11.81 -11.10
N TRP A 83 1.10 -11.94 -10.52
CA TRP A 83 -0.13 -11.35 -11.06
C TRP A 83 -0.05 -9.83 -11.10
N GLN A 84 0.46 -9.19 -10.05
CA GLN A 84 0.63 -7.74 -9.97
C GLN A 84 1.58 -7.24 -11.06
N GLN A 85 2.67 -7.97 -11.35
CA GLN A 85 3.59 -7.63 -12.42
C GLN A 85 2.99 -7.84 -13.82
N GLU A 86 2.16 -8.86 -14.01
CA GLU A 86 1.45 -9.08 -15.27
C GLU A 86 0.38 -8.00 -15.53
N LYS A 87 -0.41 -7.68 -14.50
CA LYS A 87 -1.52 -6.72 -14.59
C LYS A 87 -1.04 -5.27 -14.61
N TYR A 88 -0.01 -4.97 -13.82
CA TYR A 88 0.55 -3.64 -13.63
C TYR A 88 2.06 -3.59 -13.91
N PRO A 89 2.50 -3.88 -15.14
CA PRO A 89 3.93 -3.97 -15.49
C PRO A 89 4.70 -2.65 -15.33
N LYS A 90 3.98 -1.54 -15.14
CA LYS A 90 4.57 -0.20 -14.93
C LYS A 90 4.78 0.13 -13.44
N ILE A 91 4.11 -0.57 -12.53
CA ILE A 91 4.29 -0.38 -11.09
C ILE A 91 5.59 -1.09 -10.69
N LYS A 92 6.48 -0.34 -10.04
CA LYS A 92 7.79 -0.84 -9.57
C LYS A 92 7.88 -0.88 -8.05
N GLU A 93 6.92 -0.27 -7.38
CA GLU A 93 6.87 -0.06 -5.95
C GLU A 93 5.65 -0.80 -5.40
N PHE A 94 5.93 -1.77 -4.54
CA PHE A 94 4.94 -2.65 -3.93
C PHE A 94 5.15 -2.59 -2.43
N TYR A 95 4.08 -2.32 -1.69
CA TYR A 95 4.07 -2.19 -0.25
C TYR A 95 3.07 -3.19 0.32
N TYR A 96 3.41 -3.81 1.46
CA TYR A 96 2.60 -4.86 2.07
C TYR A 96 2.47 -4.62 3.56
N ILE A 97 1.23 -4.42 4.03
CA ILE A 97 0.91 -4.39 5.45
C ILE A 97 0.81 -5.84 5.91
N ASP A 98 1.82 -6.30 6.65
CA ASP A 98 1.92 -7.67 7.17
C ASP A 98 2.60 -7.67 8.55
N THR A 99 2.57 -8.82 9.22
CA THR A 99 3.35 -9.09 10.41
C THR A 99 4.85 -8.92 10.14
N ILE A 100 5.53 -8.18 11.01
CA ILE A 100 7.00 -8.08 11.00
C ILE A 100 7.53 -9.34 11.69
N GLU A 101 8.10 -10.28 10.93
CA GLU A 101 8.85 -11.40 11.51
C GLU A 101 10.02 -10.85 12.35
N LYS A 102 10.12 -11.30 13.61
CA LYS A 102 11.16 -10.89 14.57
C LYS A 102 12.50 -11.59 14.35
#